data_AF-K9PDF4-F1
#
_entry.id   AF-K9PDF4-F1
#
_cell.length_a   1.000
_cell.length_b   1.000
_cell.length_c   1.000
_cell.angle_alpha   90.00
_cell.angle_beta   90.00
_cell.angle_gamma   90.00
#
_symmetry.space_group_name_H-M   'P 1'
#
loop_
_entity.id
_entity.type
_entity.pdbx_description
1 polymer ?
#
loop_
_entity_poly.entity_id
_entity_poly.type
_entity_poly.pdbx_seq_one_letter_code
_entity_poly.pdbx_strand_id
1 'polypeptide(L)'
;MFLRRVAIAATIVIVFGCANIFAQPALSPLQVLAQTPPTNSPQKPQRQTGWLKDLNLTREQTEKIKNIRNQSKNQIVQKREPVRRVQLELRDLLAGKAPKEKVSEKYNQLKLLKQQLADVQFENTLAIREILTPEQRQKFAERMYKQ
;
A
#
# COMPACT_ATOMS: atom_id res chain seq x y z
N MET A 1 41.63 -40.80 -17.56
CA MET A 1 41.88 -40.42 -18.97
C MET A 1 41.20 -41.44 -19.87
N PHE A 2 40.57 -40.98 -20.96
CA PHE A 2 39.70 -41.71 -21.91
C PHE A 2 38.31 -41.98 -21.34
N LEU A 3 37.18 -41.68 -22.00
CA LEU A 3 36.76 -41.93 -23.39
C LEU A 3 36.30 -40.61 -24.09
N ARG A 4 36.65 -40.29 -25.35
CA ARG A 4 36.13 -40.83 -26.66
C ARG A 4 34.61 -40.62 -26.79
N ARG A 5 33.96 -40.01 -27.81
CA ARG A 5 34.20 -39.68 -29.24
C ARG A 5 33.23 -38.53 -29.65
N VAL A 6 33.64 -37.54 -30.45
CA VAL A 6 33.32 -37.30 -31.89
C VAL A 6 31.84 -37.22 -32.29
N ALA A 7 31.42 -36.03 -32.79
CA ALA A 7 30.51 -35.74 -33.94
C ALA A 7 30.16 -34.24 -33.86
N ILE A 8 30.80 -33.31 -34.60
CA ILE A 8 30.66 -32.95 -36.02
C ILE A 8 29.20 -32.82 -36.51
N ALA A 9 28.86 -31.54 -36.72
CA ALA A 9 28.06 -30.95 -37.79
C ALA A 9 26.52 -30.86 -37.68
N ALA A 10 26.13 -29.60 -37.94
CA ALA A 10 25.00 -29.14 -38.74
C ALA A 10 23.61 -29.19 -38.08
N THR A 11 23.01 -28.02 -37.89
CA THR A 11 22.12 -27.45 -38.93
C THR A 11 21.63 -26.06 -38.53
N ILE A 12 21.75 -25.12 -39.47
CA ILE A 12 21.09 -23.83 -39.48
C ILE A 12 19.62 -24.09 -39.84
N VAL A 13 18.68 -23.59 -39.03
CA VAL A 13 17.26 -23.45 -39.41
C VAL A 13 16.87 -22.02 -39.03
N ILE A 14 17.15 -21.05 -39.90
CA ILE A 14 16.22 -20.43 -40.85
C ILE A 14 14.88 -20.05 -40.20
N VAL A 15 14.79 -18.75 -39.91
CA VAL A 15 13.58 -18.00 -39.63
C VAL A 15 12.72 -17.96 -40.90
N PHE A 16 11.52 -18.55 -40.85
CA PHE A 16 10.36 -18.21 -41.67
C PHE A 16 9.21 -18.00 -40.67
N GLY A 17 8.66 -16.80 -40.53
CA GLY A 17 7.88 -16.16 -41.58
C GLY A 17 6.42 -16.53 -41.35
N CYS A 18 5.81 -15.93 -40.32
CA CYS A 18 4.41 -16.15 -39.97
C CYS A 18 3.49 -15.73 -41.12
N ALA A 19 2.80 -16.69 -41.74
CA ALA A 19 1.63 -16.44 -42.56
C ALA A 19 0.44 -17.19 -41.94
N ASN A 20 -0.04 -16.70 -40.79
CA ASN A 20 -1.36 -17.09 -40.32
C ASN A 20 -2.38 -16.20 -41.04
N ILE A 21 -2.95 -16.70 -42.14
CA ILE A 21 -4.12 -16.11 -42.80
C ILE A 21 -5.33 -16.50 -41.94
N PHE A 22 -5.61 -15.72 -40.90
CA PHE A 22 -6.92 -15.77 -40.24
C PHE A 22 -7.86 -14.84 -41.01
N ALA A 23 -8.70 -15.44 -41.83
CA ALA A 23 -9.89 -14.78 -42.36
C ALA A 23 -10.80 -14.40 -41.18
N GLN A 24 -10.92 -13.10 -40.91
CA GLN A 24 -11.93 -12.55 -40.00
C GLN A 24 -13.23 -12.34 -40.79
N PRO A 25 -14.34 -13.00 -40.45
CA PRO A 25 -15.64 -12.51 -40.86
C PRO A 25 -15.91 -11.20 -40.12
N ALA A 26 -16.09 -10.13 -40.88
CA ALA A 26 -16.55 -8.84 -40.39
C ALA A 26 -17.98 -8.99 -39.83
N LEU A 27 -18.08 -9.23 -38.54
CA LEU A 27 -19.29 -9.01 -37.75
C LEU A 27 -19.02 -7.83 -36.84
N SER A 28 -19.50 -6.67 -37.28
CA SER A 28 -19.52 -5.44 -36.51
C SER A 28 -20.09 -5.70 -35.12
N PRO A 29 -19.33 -5.51 -34.02
CA PRO A 29 -19.96 -5.41 -32.73
C PRO A 29 -20.72 -4.07 -32.72
N LEU A 30 -22.02 -4.16 -32.44
CA LEU A 30 -22.86 -3.04 -32.00
C LEU A 30 -22.02 -2.15 -31.09
N GLN A 31 -21.70 -0.95 -31.57
CA GLN A 31 -21.09 0.09 -30.76
C GLN A 31 -22.15 0.55 -29.76
N VAL A 32 -22.27 -0.19 -28.66
CA VAL A 32 -22.84 0.35 -27.42
C VAL A 32 -21.81 1.35 -26.92
N LEU A 33 -21.99 2.62 -27.30
CA LEU A 33 -21.31 3.74 -26.66
C LEU A 33 -21.79 3.84 -25.21
N ALA A 34 -21.28 2.96 -24.34
CA ALA A 34 -21.24 3.23 -22.92
C ALA A 34 -20.05 4.17 -22.66
N GLN A 35 -20.20 5.42 -23.08
CA GLN A 35 -19.36 6.50 -22.56
C GLN A 35 -19.73 6.63 -21.08
N THR A 36 -18.98 5.98 -20.19
CA THR A 36 -18.98 6.42 -18.80
C THR A 36 -18.25 7.75 -18.81
N PRO A 37 -18.92 8.88 -18.47
CA PRO A 37 -18.21 10.15 -18.35
C PRO A 37 -17.09 9.95 -17.33
N PRO A 38 -15.94 10.67 -17.45
CA PRO A 38 -14.98 10.71 -16.37
C PRO A 38 -15.76 11.15 -15.14
N THR A 39 -16.00 10.21 -14.24
CA THR A 39 -16.73 10.50 -13.01
C THR A 39 -15.76 11.34 -12.22
N ASN A 40 -15.89 12.66 -12.41
CA ASN A 40 -15.38 13.68 -11.52
C ASN A 40 -16.16 13.48 -10.23
N SER A 41 -15.83 12.39 -9.52
CA SER A 41 -16.42 12.03 -8.26
C SER A 41 -16.17 13.23 -7.38
N PRO A 42 -17.20 13.97 -6.93
CA PRO A 42 -16.96 15.02 -5.96
C PRO A 42 -16.21 14.34 -4.83
N GLN A 43 -14.95 14.72 -4.63
CA GLN A 43 -14.10 14.19 -3.57
C GLN A 43 -14.92 14.39 -2.30
N LYS A 44 -15.54 13.30 -1.81
CA LYS A 44 -16.37 13.35 -0.62
C LYS A 44 -15.53 14.11 0.42
N PRO A 45 -16.05 15.20 1.02
CA PRO A 45 -15.27 16.02 1.91
C PRO A 45 -14.63 15.07 2.92
N GLN A 46 -13.31 14.94 2.86
CA GLN A 46 -12.59 13.95 3.64
C GLN A 46 -12.92 14.29 5.08
N ARG A 47 -13.79 13.48 5.70
CA ARG A 47 -14.34 13.77 7.03
C ARG A 47 -13.14 14.02 7.92
N GLN A 48 -12.99 15.27 8.36
CA GLN A 48 -11.93 15.64 9.29
C GLN A 48 -12.01 14.64 10.44
N THR A 49 -10.89 13.96 10.70
CA THR A 49 -10.78 13.01 11.79
C THR A 49 -11.23 13.72 13.05
N GLY A 50 -12.17 13.12 13.80
CA GLY A 50 -12.99 13.84 14.79
C GLY A 50 -12.21 14.71 15.77
N TRP A 51 -10.99 14.29 16.13
CA TRP A 51 -10.13 15.03 17.06
C TRP A 51 -9.64 16.40 16.56
N LEU A 52 -9.56 16.63 15.24
CA LEU A 52 -9.14 17.93 14.69
C LEU A 52 -10.18 19.03 14.92
N LYS A 53 -11.46 18.65 15.03
CA LYS A 53 -12.57 19.60 15.19
C LYS A 53 -12.53 20.31 16.54
N ASP A 54 -11.88 19.69 17.53
CA ASP A 54 -11.86 20.17 18.91
C ASP A 54 -10.68 21.12 19.21
N LEU A 55 -9.82 21.37 18.21
CA LEU A 55 -8.61 22.19 18.34
C LEU A 55 -8.82 23.66 17.95
N ASN A 56 -10.03 24.06 17.54
CA ASN A 56 -10.31 25.43 17.06
C ASN A 56 -9.27 25.93 16.04
N LEU A 57 -8.98 25.11 15.04
CA LEU A 57 -7.97 25.40 14.03
C LEU A 57 -8.39 26.57 13.15
N THR A 58 -7.44 27.42 12.78
CA THR A 58 -7.69 28.39 11.71
C THR A 58 -7.87 27.66 10.37
N ARG A 59 -8.43 28.36 9.38
CA ARG A 59 -8.55 27.83 8.01
C ARG A 59 -7.19 27.43 7.44
N GLU A 60 -6.17 28.25 7.66
CA GLU A 60 -4.81 27.99 7.18
C GLU A 60 -4.19 26.75 7.84
N GLN A 61 -4.28 26.65 9.18
CA GLN A 61 -3.81 25.47 9.91
C GLN A 61 -4.51 24.19 9.43
N THR A 62 -5.83 24.28 9.19
CA THR A 62 -6.63 23.16 8.69
C THR A 62 -6.12 22.65 7.35
N GLU A 63 -5.86 23.53 6.39
CA GLU A 63 -5.37 23.13 5.07
C GLU A 63 -3.95 22.55 5.13
N LYS A 64 -3.05 23.15 5.92
CA LYS A 64 -1.70 22.61 6.15
C LYS A 64 -1.74 21.19 6.74
N ILE A 65 -2.56 20.99 7.76
CA ILE A 65 -2.75 19.67 8.40
C ILE A 65 -3.36 18.66 7.44
N LYS A 66 -4.35 19.06 6.63
CA LYS A 66 -4.92 18.17 5.59
C LYS A 66 -3.84 17.72 4.60
N ASN A 67 -2.97 18.61 4.16
CA ASN A 67 -1.89 18.28 3.24
C ASN A 67 -0.92 17.26 3.84
N ILE A 68 -0.44 17.50 5.07
CA ILE A 68 0.44 16.56 5.79
C ILE A 68 -0.19 15.17 5.88
N ARG A 69 -1.47 15.10 6.26
CA ARG A 69 -2.19 13.83 6.39
C ARG A 69 -2.39 13.13 5.06
N ASN A 70 -2.62 13.87 3.98
CA ASN A 70 -2.76 13.31 2.65
C ASN A 70 -1.44 12.72 2.14
N GLN A 71 -0.31 13.37 2.42
CA GLN A 71 1.02 12.89 2.07
C GLN A 71 1.36 11.58 2.80
N SER A 72 1.08 11.49 4.10
CA SER A 72 1.36 10.30 4.91
C SER A 72 0.35 9.15 4.68
N LYS A 73 -0.86 9.44 4.20
CA LYS A 73 -1.93 8.45 3.99
C LYS A 73 -1.49 7.25 3.16
N ASN A 74 -0.80 7.49 2.05
CA ASN A 74 -0.36 6.40 1.16
C ASN A 74 0.68 5.51 1.85
N GLN A 75 1.64 6.11 2.56
CA GLN A 75 2.68 5.38 3.29
C GLN A 75 2.06 4.53 4.42
N ILE A 76 1.08 5.07 5.15
CA ILE A 76 0.35 4.35 6.19
C ILE A 76 -0.42 3.16 5.60
N VAL A 77 -1.15 3.37 4.50
CA VAL A 77 -1.92 2.30 3.84
C VAL A 77 -0.99 1.18 3.37
N GLN A 78 0.11 1.52 2.69
CA GLN A 78 1.07 0.54 2.19
C GLN A 78 1.72 -0.27 3.33
N LYS A 79 2.04 0.36 4.46
CA LYS A 79 2.64 -0.33 5.62
C LYS A 79 1.63 -1.14 6.44
N ARG A 80 0.34 -0.84 6.34
CA ARG A 80 -0.70 -1.53 7.12
C ARG A 80 -1.02 -2.92 6.59
N GLU A 81 -0.98 -3.13 5.28
CA GLU A 81 -1.29 -4.43 4.67
C GLU A 81 -0.31 -5.54 5.10
N PRO A 82 1.03 -5.34 5.07
CA PRO A 82 1.97 -6.33 5.60
C PRO A 82 1.74 -6.67 7.07
N VAL A 83 1.46 -5.66 7.91
CA VAL A 83 1.14 -5.87 9.34
C VAL A 83 -0.06 -6.80 9.50
N ARG A 84 -1.15 -6.54 8.77
CA ARG A 84 -2.36 -7.38 8.82
C ARG A 84 -2.07 -8.82 8.40
N ARG A 85 -1.38 -8.99 7.27
CA ARG A 85 -1.03 -10.32 6.74
C ARG A 85 -0.20 -11.12 7.75
N VAL A 86 0.90 -10.53 8.24
CA VAL A 86 1.79 -11.17 9.20
C VAL A 86 1.08 -11.49 10.52
N GLN A 87 0.15 -10.63 10.95
CA GLN A 87 -0.66 -10.88 12.14
C GLN A 87 -1.61 -12.07 11.98
N LEU A 88 -2.21 -12.26 10.79
CA LEU A 88 -3.03 -13.45 10.49
C LEU A 88 -2.16 -14.71 10.46
N GLU A 89 -1.03 -14.68 9.77
CA GLU A 89 -0.08 -15.80 9.74
C GLU A 89 0.40 -16.16 11.14
N LEU A 90 0.74 -15.17 11.98
CA LEU A 90 1.15 -15.42 13.36
C LEU A 90 0.03 -16.06 14.19
N ARG A 91 -1.21 -15.59 14.04
CA ARG A 91 -2.37 -16.19 14.70
C ARG A 91 -2.53 -17.65 14.34
N ASP A 92 -2.40 -17.98 13.06
CA ASP A 92 -2.56 -19.35 12.56
C ASP A 92 -1.39 -20.24 13.03
N LEU A 93 -0.15 -19.72 13.07
CA LEU A 93 1.01 -20.43 13.62
C LEU A 93 0.86 -20.71 15.13
N LEU A 94 0.31 -19.76 15.89
CA LEU A 94 0.06 -19.91 17.33
C LEU A 94 -1.03 -20.95 17.62
N ALA A 95 -2.06 -21.05 16.77
CA ALA A 95 -3.13 -22.03 16.90
C ALA A 95 -2.73 -23.43 16.41
N GLY A 96 -1.72 -23.51 15.55
CA GLY A 96 -1.25 -24.76 14.94
C GLY A 96 -0.20 -25.51 15.78
N LYS A 97 0.48 -26.45 15.12
CA LYS A 97 1.57 -27.26 15.69
C LYS A 97 2.95 -26.73 15.27
N ALA A 98 3.05 -25.44 14.93
CA ALA A 98 4.30 -24.86 14.47
C ALA A 98 5.35 -24.88 15.61
N PRO A 99 6.63 -25.14 15.29
CA PRO A 99 7.70 -25.07 16.28
C PRO A 99 7.88 -23.62 16.77
N LYS A 100 8.32 -23.47 18.02
CA LYS A 100 8.51 -22.18 18.70
C LYS A 100 9.34 -21.19 17.88
N GLU A 101 10.37 -21.68 17.19
CA GLU A 101 11.30 -20.89 16.40
C GLU A 101 10.57 -20.16 15.26
N LYS A 102 9.67 -20.86 14.55
CA LYS A 102 8.86 -20.26 13.47
C LYS A 102 7.89 -19.21 14.00
N VAL A 103 7.28 -19.45 15.16
CA VAL A 103 6.41 -18.48 15.82
C VAL A 103 7.20 -17.23 16.22
N SER A 104 8.39 -17.41 16.80
CA SER A 104 9.27 -16.31 17.21
C SER A 104 9.75 -15.48 16.02
N GLU A 105 10.15 -16.13 14.92
CA GLU A 105 10.54 -15.44 13.69
C GLU A 105 9.39 -14.58 13.15
N LYS A 106 8.19 -15.14 13.07
CA LYS A 106 7.00 -14.41 12.59
C LYS A 106 6.62 -13.24 13.51
N TYR A 107 6.77 -13.42 14.82
CA TYR A 107 6.58 -12.33 15.79
C TYR A 107 7.60 -11.20 15.59
N ASN A 108 8.87 -11.52 15.34
CA ASN A 108 9.91 -10.51 15.09
C ASN A 108 9.63 -9.73 13.79
N GLN A 109 9.15 -10.40 12.75
CA GLN A 109 8.68 -9.75 11.52
C GLN A 109 7.53 -8.78 11.81
N LEU A 110 6.54 -9.21 12.61
CA LEU A 110 5.42 -8.35 13.02
C LEU A 110 5.90 -7.12 13.79
N LYS A 111 6.83 -7.32 14.73
CA LYS A 111 7.40 -6.24 15.56
C LYS A 111 8.05 -5.17 14.69
N LEU A 112 8.89 -5.58 13.73
CA LEU A 112 9.55 -4.64 12.81
C LEU A 112 8.55 -3.84 11.97
N LEU A 113 7.54 -4.52 11.40
CA LEU A 113 6.52 -3.85 10.58
C LEU A 113 5.67 -2.87 11.40
N LYS A 114 5.32 -3.23 12.64
CA LYS A 114 4.62 -2.33 13.56
C LYS A 114 5.46 -1.12 13.91
N GLN A 115 6.77 -1.29 14.14
CA GLN A 115 7.68 -0.17 14.40
C GLN A 115 7.68 0.81 13.22
N GLN A 116 7.90 0.31 12.00
CA GLN A 116 7.91 1.14 10.80
C GLN A 116 6.59 1.89 10.58
N LEU A 117 5.45 1.29 10.95
CA LEU A 117 4.15 1.95 10.89
C LEU A 117 4.04 3.03 11.97
N ALA A 118 4.50 2.76 13.19
CA ALA A 118 4.53 3.72 14.29
C ALA A 118 5.41 4.92 13.95
N ASP A 119 6.57 4.71 13.33
CA ASP A 119 7.48 5.78 12.91
C ASP A 119 6.78 6.76 11.96
N VAL A 120 6.09 6.27 10.93
CA VAL A 120 5.34 7.15 9.99
C VAL A 120 4.21 7.91 10.68
N GLN A 121 3.52 7.28 11.64
CA GLN A 121 2.47 7.95 12.41
C GLN A 121 3.05 9.03 13.33
N PHE A 122 4.23 8.78 13.90
CA PHE A 122 4.94 9.70 14.76
C PHE A 122 5.46 10.91 13.97
N GLU A 123 6.07 10.71 12.81
CA GLU A 123 6.49 11.80 11.93
C GLU A 123 5.30 12.69 11.52
N ASN A 124 4.17 12.07 11.16
CA ASN A 124 2.94 12.81 10.88
C ASN A 124 2.42 13.59 12.10
N THR A 125 2.58 13.04 13.31
CA THR A 125 2.23 13.70 14.57
C THR A 125 3.11 14.93 14.80
N LEU A 126 4.42 14.80 14.60
CA LEU A 126 5.38 15.90 14.75
C LEU A 126 5.07 17.02 13.75
N ALA A 127 4.86 16.69 12.48
CA ALA A 127 4.53 17.66 11.45
C ALA A 127 3.24 18.44 11.78
N ILE A 128 2.23 17.78 12.36
CA ILE A 128 1.02 18.48 12.82
C ILE A 128 1.33 19.40 14.01
N ARG A 129 2.11 18.92 15.00
CA ARG A 129 2.49 19.69 16.18
C ARG A 129 3.14 21.02 15.83
N GLU A 130 3.96 21.07 14.78
CA GLU A 130 4.65 22.29 14.33
C GLU A 130 3.69 23.40 13.88
N ILE A 131 2.49 23.04 13.40
CA ILE A 131 1.47 24.00 12.94
C ILE A 131 0.64 24.56 14.11
N LEU A 132 0.56 23.82 15.22
CA LEU A 132 -0.31 24.15 16.34
C LEU A 132 0.33 25.17 17.30
N THR A 133 -0.52 26.00 17.92
CA THR A 133 -0.12 26.86 19.04
C THR A 133 0.17 26.03 20.29
N PRO A 134 0.89 26.57 21.30
CA PRO A 134 1.16 25.86 22.56
C PRO A 134 -0.11 25.29 23.23
N GLU A 135 -1.18 26.09 23.29
CA GLU A 135 -2.47 25.68 23.87
C GLU A 135 -3.14 24.55 23.06
N GLN A 136 -3.09 24.64 21.72
CA GLN A 136 -3.61 23.59 20.85
C GLN A 136 -2.81 22.29 20.97
N ARG A 137 -1.49 22.37 21.18
CA ARG A 137 -0.62 21.20 21.38
C ARG A 137 -0.98 20.42 22.64
N GLN A 138 -1.36 21.11 23.72
CA GLN A 138 -1.82 20.45 24.95
C GLN A 138 -3.09 19.65 24.69
N LYS A 139 -4.10 20.26 24.07
CA LYS A 139 -5.34 19.56 23.68
C LYS A 139 -5.06 18.42 22.71
N PHE A 140 -4.15 18.61 21.77
CA PHE A 140 -3.74 17.57 20.82
C PHE A 140 -3.11 16.36 21.52
N ALA A 141 -2.17 16.60 22.45
CA ALA A 141 -1.54 15.54 23.24
C ALA A 141 -2.57 14.78 24.08
N GLU A 142 -3.50 15.47 24.75
CA GLU A 142 -4.56 14.81 25.51
C GLU A 142 -5.42 13.88 24.64
N ARG A 143 -5.76 14.30 23.42
CA ARG A 143 -6.55 13.48 22.50
C ARG A 143 -5.80 12.27 21.96
N MET A 144 -4.47 12.33 21.91
CA MET A 144 -3.62 11.22 21.49
C MET A 144 -3.51 10.13 22.58
N TYR A 145 -3.42 10.52 23.86
CA TYR A 145 -3.27 9.58 24.97
C TYR A 145 -4.60 9.08 25.56
N LYS A 146 -5.73 9.73 25.25
CA LYS A 146 -7.08 9.31 25.68
C LYS A 146 -7.74 8.26 24.78
N GLN A 147 -7.03 7.71 23.78
CA GLN A 147 -7.55 6.68 22.86
C GLN A 147 -7.04 5.28 23.19
#